data_AF-A0A368TRP8-F1
#
_entry.id   AF-A0A368TRP8-F1
#
_cell.length_a   1.000
_cell.length_b   1.000
_cell.length_c   1.000
_cell.angle_alpha   90.00
_cell.angle_beta   90.00
_cell.angle_gamma   90.00
#
_symmetry.space_group_name_H-M   'P 1'
#
loop_
_entity.id
_entity.type
_entity.pdbx_description
1 polymer ?
#
loop_
_entity_poly.entity_id
_entity_poly.type
_entity_poly.pdbx_seq_one_letter_code
_entity_poly.pdbx_strand_id
1 'polypeptide(L)'
;RAEEEARRQQEAEEQRRAEEEARRQQEAEEQRRAEEEARRAAEQASQGLDRAIEGESEAVADARQAQEAANSFINLVRRAVEQAWVIPPGASGNLEATVQVQLGPSGELFGATINQTSGDSSFDRSAIQAVEAAAPFGELRQLPAMAQRDFRQFNLRFRPGDVR
;
A
#
# COMPACT_ATOMS: atom_id res chain seq x y z
N ARG A 1 31.60 36.73 -76.05
CA ARG A 1 30.48 37.40 -75.33
C ARG A 1 29.34 36.40 -75.08
N ALA A 2 28.72 35.80 -76.12
CA ALA A 2 27.64 34.82 -75.94
C ALA A 2 28.05 33.54 -75.15
N GLU A 3 29.24 32.97 -75.40
CA GLU A 3 29.71 31.78 -74.66
C GLU A 3 30.05 32.05 -73.19
N GLU A 4 30.51 33.27 -72.87
CA GLU A 4 30.83 33.67 -71.50
C GLU A 4 29.55 33.91 -70.68
N GLU A 5 28.50 34.41 -71.32
CA GLU A 5 27.17 34.58 -70.74
C GLU A 5 26.48 33.23 -70.49
N ALA A 6 26.62 32.27 -71.42
CA ALA A 6 26.14 30.91 -71.25
C ALA A 6 26.84 30.16 -70.11
N ARG A 7 28.17 30.31 -69.96
CA ARG A 7 28.92 29.71 -68.84
C ARG A 7 28.51 30.29 -67.48
N ARG A 8 28.32 31.62 -67.40
CA ARG A 8 27.84 32.27 -66.16
C ARG A 8 26.41 31.86 -65.79
N GLN A 9 25.54 31.63 -66.77
CA GLN A 9 24.19 31.13 -66.52
C GLN A 9 24.20 29.68 -66.02
N GLN A 10 25.05 28.82 -66.59
CA GLN A 10 25.20 27.44 -66.13
C GLN A 10 25.80 27.36 -64.71
N GLU A 11 26.85 28.12 -64.42
CA GLU A 11 27.46 28.17 -63.08
C GLU A 11 26.47 28.71 -62.02
N ALA A 12 25.63 29.69 -62.37
CA ALA A 12 24.59 30.22 -61.48
C ALA A 12 23.43 29.24 -61.26
N GLU A 13 23.04 28.48 -62.27
CA GLU A 13 22.00 27.46 -62.15
C GLU A 13 22.48 26.25 -61.34
N GLU A 14 23.73 25.84 -61.53
CA GLU A 14 24.36 24.75 -60.78
C GLU A 14 24.57 25.13 -59.30
N GLN A 15 24.98 26.37 -59.00
CA GLN A 15 25.03 26.89 -57.63
C GLN A 15 23.66 26.91 -56.96
N ARG A 16 22.60 27.35 -57.66
CA ARG A 16 21.23 27.35 -57.11
C ARG A 16 20.72 25.94 -56.82
N ARG A 17 21.01 24.97 -57.70
CA ARG A 17 20.64 23.57 -57.49
C ARG A 17 21.39 22.96 -56.30
N ALA A 18 22.70 23.23 -56.18
CA ALA A 18 23.49 22.76 -55.04
C ALA A 18 23.03 23.37 -53.71
N GLU A 19 22.66 24.65 -53.70
CA GLU A 19 22.16 25.34 -52.50
C GLU A 19 20.76 24.87 -52.10
N GLU A 20 19.87 24.60 -53.06
CA GLU A 20 18.54 24.02 -52.78
C GLU A 20 18.65 22.57 -52.28
N GLU A 21 19.56 21.77 -52.85
CA GLU A 21 19.81 20.40 -52.40
C GLU A 21 20.42 20.36 -51.00
N ALA A 22 21.38 21.24 -50.70
CA ALA A 22 21.95 21.40 -49.37
C ALA A 22 20.88 21.81 -48.35
N ARG A 23 19.98 22.75 -48.71
CA ARG A 23 18.88 23.17 -47.83
C ARG A 23 17.89 22.04 -47.57
N ARG A 24 17.51 21.26 -48.59
CA ARG A 24 16.65 20.08 -48.43
C ARG A 24 17.29 18.99 -47.57
N GLN A 25 18.59 18.76 -47.71
CA GLN A 25 19.31 17.78 -46.88
C GLN A 25 19.34 18.22 -45.41
N GLN A 26 19.56 19.51 -45.13
CA GLN A 26 19.53 20.05 -43.77
C GLN A 26 18.13 19.95 -43.14
N GLU A 27 17.07 20.37 -43.85
CA GLU A 27 15.70 20.26 -43.35
C GLU A 27 15.30 18.79 -43.08
N ALA A 28 15.70 17.86 -43.96
CA ALA A 28 15.42 16.43 -43.77
C ALA A 28 16.22 15.81 -42.62
N GLU A 29 17.43 16.30 -42.34
CA GLU A 29 18.21 15.87 -41.18
C GLU A 29 17.63 16.44 -39.87
N GLU A 30 17.20 17.69 -39.88
CA GLU A 30 16.59 18.36 -38.73
C GLU A 30 15.23 17.74 -38.38
N GLN A 31 14.39 17.42 -39.37
CA GLN A 31 13.14 16.68 -39.16
C GLN A 31 13.39 15.29 -38.57
N ARG A 32 14.38 14.54 -39.08
CA ARG A 32 14.71 13.21 -38.55
C ARG A 32 15.19 13.28 -37.10
N ARG A 33 16.02 14.27 -36.77
CA ARG A 33 16.48 14.49 -35.39
C ARG A 33 15.33 14.86 -34.46
N ALA A 34 14.43 15.75 -34.89
CA ALA A 34 13.26 16.14 -34.11
C ALA A 34 12.28 14.97 -33.88
N GLU A 35 12.05 14.14 -34.89
CA GLU A 35 11.19 12.95 -34.77
C GLU A 35 11.82 11.89 -33.85
N GLU A 36 13.14 11.67 -33.93
CA GLU A 36 13.85 10.74 -33.05
C GLU A 36 13.84 11.23 -31.59
N GLU A 37 14.03 12.53 -31.37
CA GLU A 37 13.94 13.13 -30.03
C GLU A 37 12.52 13.05 -29.47
N ALA A 38 11.50 13.36 -30.27
CA ALA A 38 10.11 13.23 -29.87
C ALA A 38 9.74 11.77 -29.55
N ARG A 39 10.24 10.81 -30.34
CA ARG A 39 10.04 9.38 -30.08
C ARG A 39 10.71 8.93 -28.80
N ARG A 40 11.98 9.32 -28.57
CA ARG A 40 12.71 9.00 -27.33
C ARG A 40 12.02 9.61 -26.11
N ALA A 41 11.53 10.84 -26.21
CA ALA A 41 10.78 11.51 -25.14
C ALA A 41 9.46 10.78 -24.84
N ALA A 42 8.72 10.35 -25.87
CA ALA A 42 7.49 9.56 -25.72
C ALA A 42 7.75 8.18 -25.10
N GLU A 43 8.82 7.49 -25.51
CA GLU A 43 9.22 6.20 -24.94
C GLU A 43 9.63 6.33 -23.45
N GLN A 44 10.36 7.38 -23.09
CA GLN A 44 10.71 7.67 -21.69
C GLN A 44 9.48 8.02 -20.84
N ALA A 45 8.55 8.80 -21.39
CA ALA A 45 7.30 9.14 -20.71
C ALA A 45 6.42 7.89 -20.47
N SER A 46 6.31 7.00 -21.48
CA SER A 46 5.60 5.72 -21.33
C SER A 46 6.23 4.87 -20.24
N GLN A 47 7.56 4.65 -20.29
CA GLN A 47 8.25 3.85 -19.28
C GLN A 47 8.13 4.42 -17.86
N GLY A 48 8.08 5.75 -17.72
CA GLY A 48 7.85 6.40 -16.43
C GLY A 48 6.43 6.16 -15.91
N LEU A 49 5.43 6.21 -16.80
CA LEU A 49 4.04 5.93 -16.47
C LEU A 49 3.81 4.46 -16.13
N ASP A 50 4.39 3.53 -16.91
CA ASP A 50 4.26 2.08 -16.69
C ASP A 50 4.82 1.69 -15.30
N ARG A 51 6.02 2.18 -14.94
CA ARG A 51 6.61 1.95 -13.61
C ARG A 51 5.78 2.53 -12.47
N ALA A 52 5.14 3.68 -12.68
CA ALA A 52 4.28 4.30 -11.68
C ALA A 52 3.00 3.47 -11.45
N ILE A 53 2.38 2.99 -12.54
CA ILE A 53 1.18 2.14 -12.48
C ILE A 53 1.48 0.78 -11.84
N GLU A 54 2.61 0.15 -12.20
CA GLU A 54 3.05 -1.11 -11.61
C GLU A 54 3.30 -0.96 -10.10
N GLY A 55 4.07 0.07 -9.70
CA GLY A 55 4.35 0.33 -8.28
C GLY A 55 3.10 0.66 -7.46
N GLU A 56 2.13 1.38 -8.03
CA GLU A 56 0.85 1.64 -7.38
C GLU A 56 0.00 0.36 -7.25
N SER A 57 -0.01 -0.48 -8.29
CA SER A 57 -0.76 -1.74 -8.30
C SER A 57 -0.24 -2.75 -7.28
N GLU A 58 1.09 -2.89 -7.16
CA GLU A 58 1.74 -3.73 -6.15
C GLU A 58 1.43 -3.23 -4.73
N ALA A 59 1.56 -1.92 -4.49
CA ALA A 59 1.26 -1.33 -3.18
C ALA A 59 -0.21 -1.54 -2.76
N VAL A 60 -1.15 -1.45 -3.70
CA VAL A 60 -2.58 -1.69 -3.44
C VAL A 60 -2.85 -3.18 -3.15
N ALA A 61 -2.21 -4.10 -3.88
CA ALA A 61 -2.35 -5.53 -3.64
C ALA A 61 -1.79 -5.93 -2.26
N ASP A 62 -0.61 -5.42 -1.90
CA ASP A 62 0.02 -5.64 -0.60
C ASP A 62 -0.84 -5.09 0.55
N ALA A 63 -1.42 -3.91 0.37
CA ALA A 63 -2.32 -3.31 1.36
C ALA A 63 -3.59 -4.16 1.60
N ARG A 64 -4.18 -4.71 0.53
CA ARG A 64 -5.36 -5.59 0.65
C ARG A 64 -5.03 -6.88 1.39
N GLN A 65 -3.94 -7.55 1.01
CA GLN A 65 -3.48 -8.76 1.68
C GLN A 65 -3.16 -8.52 3.15
N ALA A 66 -2.54 -7.36 3.46
CA ALA A 66 -2.27 -6.97 4.84
C ALA A 66 -3.55 -6.77 5.67
N GLN A 67 -4.57 -6.13 5.08
CA GLN A 67 -5.86 -5.92 5.73
C GLN A 67 -6.60 -7.24 5.97
N GLU A 68 -6.54 -8.18 5.02
CA GLU A 68 -7.15 -9.50 5.16
C GLU A 68 -6.50 -10.32 6.28
N ALA A 69 -5.17 -10.34 6.33
CA ALA A 69 -4.40 -10.98 7.39
C ALA A 69 -4.73 -10.37 8.77
N ALA A 70 -4.79 -9.04 8.85
CA ALA A 70 -5.18 -8.31 10.06
C ALA A 70 -6.58 -8.69 10.55
N ASN A 71 -7.57 -8.71 9.65
CA ASN A 71 -8.94 -9.10 9.98
C ASN A 71 -9.03 -10.56 10.46
N SER A 72 -8.28 -11.46 9.81
CA SER A 72 -8.19 -12.87 10.21
C SER A 72 -7.64 -12.99 11.64
N PHE A 73 -6.58 -12.26 11.96
CA PHE A 73 -5.99 -12.24 13.30
C PHE A 73 -6.97 -11.71 14.36
N ILE A 74 -7.67 -10.60 14.09
CA ILE A 74 -8.67 -10.06 15.02
C ILE A 74 -9.76 -11.10 15.33
N ASN A 75 -10.23 -11.82 14.32
CA ASN A 75 -11.24 -12.86 14.49
C ASN A 75 -10.71 -14.05 15.29
N LEU A 76 -9.44 -14.42 15.12
CA LEU A 76 -8.80 -15.48 15.89
C LEU A 76 -8.67 -15.09 17.36
N VAL A 77 -8.17 -13.89 17.65
CA VAL A 77 -8.06 -13.35 19.02
C VAL A 77 -9.43 -13.33 19.68
N ARG A 78 -10.43 -12.78 18.98
CA ARG A 78 -11.82 -12.74 19.45
C ARG A 78 -12.32 -14.12 19.83
N ARG A 79 -12.21 -15.10 18.92
CA ARG A 79 -12.69 -16.48 19.17
C ARG A 79 -11.96 -17.14 20.33
N ALA A 80 -10.64 -17.00 20.41
CA ALA A 80 -9.84 -17.56 21.49
C ALA A 80 -10.27 -17.00 22.85
N VAL A 81 -10.47 -15.67 22.91
CA VAL A 81 -10.95 -14.99 24.12
C VAL A 81 -12.38 -15.39 24.47
N GLU A 82 -13.29 -15.44 23.49
CA GLU A 82 -14.68 -15.88 23.69
C GLU A 82 -14.76 -17.32 24.21
N GLN A 83 -13.94 -18.22 23.67
CA GLN A 83 -13.87 -19.62 24.11
C GLN A 83 -13.31 -19.77 25.53
N ALA A 84 -12.38 -18.90 25.93
CA ALA A 84 -11.81 -18.88 27.26
C ALA A 84 -12.69 -18.13 28.28
N TRP A 85 -13.66 -17.34 27.82
CA TRP A 85 -14.40 -16.44 28.68
C TRP A 85 -15.49 -17.14 29.47
N VAL A 86 -15.33 -17.13 30.80
CA VAL A 86 -16.35 -17.59 31.74
C VAL A 86 -17.15 -16.39 32.24
N ILE A 87 -18.38 -16.24 31.75
CA ILE A 87 -19.26 -15.15 32.15
C ILE A 87 -19.77 -15.39 33.58
N PRO A 88 -19.54 -14.47 34.53
CA PRO A 88 -19.98 -14.64 35.91
C PRO A 88 -21.51 -14.64 36.04
N PRO A 89 -22.08 -15.42 36.98
CA PRO A 89 -23.51 -15.43 37.22
C PRO A 89 -23.98 -14.05 37.67
N GLY A 90 -25.02 -13.52 37.02
CA GLY A 90 -25.53 -12.16 37.28
C GLY A 90 -25.02 -11.09 36.32
N ALA A 91 -24.11 -11.44 35.38
CA ALA A 91 -23.70 -10.53 34.32
C ALA A 91 -24.91 -10.18 33.43
N SER A 92 -25.38 -8.95 33.58
CA SER A 92 -26.54 -8.44 32.85
C SER A 92 -26.15 -8.05 31.43
N GLY A 93 -27.03 -8.23 30.43
CA GLY A 93 -26.70 -8.00 29.01
C GLY A 93 -26.33 -6.56 28.64
N ASN A 94 -26.47 -5.61 29.56
CA ASN A 94 -26.06 -4.21 29.45
C ASN A 94 -24.64 -3.93 29.99
N LEU A 95 -23.96 -4.92 30.60
CA LEU A 95 -22.59 -4.76 31.06
C LEU A 95 -21.63 -4.70 29.88
N GLU A 96 -20.68 -3.77 29.96
CA GLU A 96 -19.61 -3.60 28.99
C GLU A 96 -18.30 -3.27 29.69
N ALA A 97 -17.27 -4.06 29.45
CA ALA A 97 -15.91 -3.75 29.88
C ALA A 97 -15.01 -3.63 28.66
N THR A 98 -14.08 -2.67 28.68
CA THR A 98 -13.03 -2.55 27.67
C THR A 98 -11.69 -2.86 28.33
N VAL A 99 -11.02 -3.90 27.83
CA VAL A 99 -9.69 -4.33 28.28
C VAL A 99 -8.67 -3.88 27.24
N GLN A 100 -7.67 -3.12 27.67
CA GLN A 100 -6.48 -2.86 26.87
C GLN A 100 -5.52 -4.04 27.01
N VAL A 101 -5.17 -4.62 25.87
CA VAL A 101 -4.26 -5.75 25.75
C VAL A 101 -2.95 -5.27 25.17
N GLN A 102 -1.84 -5.68 25.79
CA GLN A 102 -0.49 -5.40 25.32
C GLN A 102 0.22 -6.72 25.02
N LEU A 103 0.69 -6.88 23.79
CA LEU A 103 1.39 -8.05 23.31
C LEU A 103 2.85 -7.74 23.01
N GLY A 104 3.71 -8.72 23.28
CA GLY A 104 5.09 -8.71 22.83
C GLY A 104 5.22 -9.06 21.35
N PRO A 105 6.45 -8.97 20.79
CA PRO A 105 6.70 -9.22 19.37
C PRO A 105 6.37 -10.64 18.90
N SER A 106 6.34 -11.62 19.82
CA SER A 106 6.02 -13.00 19.49
C SER A 106 4.55 -13.37 19.73
N GLY A 107 3.73 -12.41 20.19
CA GLY A 107 2.32 -12.62 20.53
C GLY A 107 2.08 -13.03 21.98
N GLU A 108 3.12 -13.01 22.81
CA GLU A 108 3.01 -13.21 24.26
C GLU A 108 2.27 -12.04 24.92
N LEU A 109 1.47 -12.32 25.95
CA LEU A 109 0.78 -11.28 26.70
C LEU A 109 1.76 -10.58 27.64
N PHE A 110 1.97 -9.28 27.45
CA PHE A 110 2.72 -8.43 28.38
C PHE A 110 1.83 -7.89 29.49
N GLY A 111 0.55 -7.61 29.18
CA GLY A 111 -0.41 -7.17 30.18
C GLY A 111 -1.82 -6.99 29.63
N ALA A 112 -2.80 -7.11 30.53
CA ALA A 112 -4.20 -6.82 30.27
C ALA A 112 -4.73 -5.89 31.38
N THR A 113 -5.24 -4.72 31.00
CA THR A 113 -5.69 -3.69 31.95
C THR A 113 -7.09 -3.22 31.59
N ILE A 114 -7.93 -2.96 32.59
CA ILE A 114 -9.25 -2.35 32.36
C ILE A 114 -9.06 -0.89 31.91
N ASN A 115 -9.42 -0.59 30.67
CA ASN A 115 -9.50 0.76 30.15
C ASN A 115 -10.86 1.40 30.48
N GLN A 116 -11.94 0.60 30.45
CA GLN A 116 -13.28 1.02 30.86
C GLN A 116 -13.94 -0.10 31.66
N THR A 117 -14.31 0.21 32.90
CA THR A 117 -15.01 -0.72 33.80
C THR A 117 -16.46 -0.88 33.39
N SER A 118 -17.01 -2.08 33.58
CA SER A 118 -18.44 -2.37 33.46
C SER A 118 -19.27 -1.88 34.65
N GLY A 119 -18.62 -1.46 35.74
CA GLY A 119 -19.27 -1.20 37.03
C GLY A 119 -19.42 -2.46 37.89
N ASP A 120 -19.08 -3.65 37.36
CA ASP A 120 -19.02 -4.91 38.10
C ASP A 120 -17.59 -5.46 38.10
N SER A 121 -16.98 -5.55 39.29
CA SER A 121 -15.60 -6.03 39.45
C SER A 121 -15.42 -7.51 39.12
N SER A 122 -16.47 -8.34 39.25
CA SER A 122 -16.43 -9.76 38.91
C SER A 122 -16.44 -9.94 37.39
N PHE A 123 -17.25 -9.13 36.70
CA PHE A 123 -17.28 -9.05 35.24
C PHE A 123 -15.92 -8.57 34.68
N ASP A 124 -15.39 -7.46 35.19
CA ASP A 124 -14.10 -6.93 34.76
C ASP A 124 -12.97 -7.94 34.96
N ARG A 125 -12.93 -8.63 36.10
CA ARG A 125 -11.96 -9.68 36.37
C ARG A 125 -12.10 -10.86 35.40
N SER A 126 -13.33 -11.28 35.09
CA SER A 126 -13.56 -12.35 34.12
C SER A 126 -13.04 -12.01 32.73
N ALA A 127 -13.13 -10.73 32.32
CA ALA A 127 -12.63 -10.25 31.05
C ALA A 127 -11.10 -10.31 30.99
N ILE A 128 -10.41 -9.86 32.05
CA ILE A 128 -8.94 -10.00 32.15
C ILE A 128 -8.53 -11.47 32.09
N GLN A 129 -9.18 -12.32 32.87
CA GLN A 129 -8.88 -13.76 32.91
C GLN A 129 -9.09 -14.42 31.54
N ALA A 130 -10.10 -14.01 30.78
CA ALA A 130 -10.32 -14.52 29.43
C ALA A 130 -9.16 -14.16 28.47
N VAL A 131 -8.65 -12.93 28.55
CA VAL A 131 -7.47 -12.51 27.76
C VAL A 131 -6.24 -13.30 28.17
N GLU A 132 -5.99 -13.43 29.47
CA GLU A 132 -4.85 -14.18 30.00
C GLU A 132 -4.90 -15.66 29.62
N ALA A 133 -6.09 -16.28 29.64
CA ALA A 133 -6.29 -17.67 29.29
C ALA A 133 -6.25 -17.93 27.77
N ALA A 134 -6.59 -16.93 26.95
CA ALA A 134 -6.49 -17.02 25.50
C ALA A 134 -5.07 -16.79 24.96
N ALA A 135 -4.19 -16.20 25.76
CA ALA A 135 -2.79 -16.03 25.41
C ALA A 135 -2.05 -17.38 25.36
N PRO A 136 -0.99 -17.52 24.53
CA PRO A 136 -0.42 -16.51 23.63
C PRO A 136 -1.08 -16.44 22.25
N PHE A 137 -0.98 -15.28 21.59
CA PHE A 137 -1.49 -15.03 20.23
C PHE A 137 -0.36 -15.10 19.19
N GLY A 138 0.20 -16.30 19.01
CA GLY A 138 1.40 -16.52 18.18
C GLY A 138 1.25 -16.18 16.70
N GLU A 139 0.01 -16.05 16.22
CA GLU A 139 -0.39 -15.67 14.86
C GLU A 139 -0.04 -14.22 14.55
N LEU A 140 0.22 -13.38 15.57
CA LEU A 140 0.72 -12.02 15.39
C LEU A 140 1.98 -12.01 14.50
N ARG A 141 2.87 -13.01 14.64
CA ARG A 141 4.11 -13.13 13.86
C ARG A 141 3.89 -13.37 12.37
N GLN A 142 2.70 -13.82 11.98
CA GLN A 142 2.35 -14.10 10.59
C GLN A 142 1.83 -12.85 9.88
N LEU A 143 1.55 -11.78 10.61
CA LEU A 143 1.09 -10.51 10.05
C LEU A 143 2.25 -9.73 9.40
N PRO A 144 1.96 -8.84 8.44
CA PRO A 144 2.94 -7.88 7.94
C PRO A 144 3.47 -6.96 9.05
N ALA A 145 4.71 -6.49 8.92
CA ALA A 145 5.40 -5.72 9.96
C ALA A 145 4.66 -4.44 10.41
N MET A 146 3.91 -3.79 9.50
CA MET A 146 3.06 -2.65 9.84
C MET A 146 1.92 -3.08 10.79
N ALA A 147 1.16 -4.10 10.42
CA ALA A 147 0.07 -4.63 11.22
C ALA A 147 0.54 -5.19 12.58
N GLN A 148 1.70 -5.85 12.62
CA GLN A 148 2.30 -6.29 13.88
C GLN A 148 2.47 -5.14 14.88
N ARG A 149 2.87 -3.94 14.40
CA ARG A 149 3.02 -2.78 15.29
C ARG A 149 1.68 -2.33 15.88
N ASP A 150 0.65 -2.29 15.05
CA ASP A 150 -0.69 -1.83 15.42
C ASP A 150 -1.38 -2.83 16.38
N PHE A 151 -1.19 -4.14 16.18
CA PHE A 151 -1.82 -5.18 17.00
C PHE A 151 -1.04 -5.56 18.26
N ARG A 152 0.10 -4.93 18.54
CA ARG A 152 0.77 -5.07 19.86
C ARG A 152 0.03 -4.34 20.97
N GLN A 153 -0.86 -3.40 20.64
CA GLN A 153 -1.70 -2.73 21.64
C GLN A 153 -3.09 -2.49 21.06
N PHE A 154 -4.09 -3.17 21.60
CA PHE A 154 -5.48 -3.02 21.16
C PHE A 154 -6.44 -3.12 22.32
N ASN A 155 -7.67 -2.65 22.09
CA ASN A 155 -8.74 -2.71 23.06
C ASN A 155 -9.72 -3.82 22.67
N LEU A 156 -10.03 -4.72 23.60
CA LEU A 156 -11.07 -5.72 23.49
C LEU A 156 -12.28 -5.31 24.31
N ARG A 157 -13.46 -5.42 23.70
CA ARG A 157 -14.72 -5.07 24.33
C ARG A 157 -15.51 -6.32 24.64
N PHE A 158 -15.89 -6.47 25.91
CA PHE A 158 -16.59 -7.64 26.44
C PHE A 158 -18.05 -7.28 26.73
N ARG A 159 -18.97 -8.08 26.20
CA ARG A 159 -20.42 -7.95 26.44
C ARG A 159 -21.06 -9.35 26.54
N PRO A 160 -21.84 -9.66 27.59
CA PRO A 160 -22.42 -10.99 27.79
C PRO A 160 -23.37 -11.46 26.67
N GLY A 161 -23.90 -10.53 25.87
CA GLY A 161 -24.85 -10.82 24.78
C GLY A 161 -24.21 -11.14 23.43
N ASP A 162 -22.87 -11.10 23.32
CA ASP A 162 -22.15 -11.44 22.07
C ASP A 162 -21.97 -12.97 21.90
N VAL A 163 -22.28 -13.74 22.94
CA VAL A 163 -22.30 -15.22 22.89
C VAL A 163 -23.70 -15.69 22.47
N ARG A 164 -23.82 -16.21 21.25
CA ARG A 164 -24.95 -17.04 20.80
C ARG A 164 -24.44 -18.29 20.13
#